data_AF-A0A368H1F6-F1
#
_entry.id   AF-A0A368H1F6-F1
#
_cell.length_a   1.000
_cell.length_b   1.000
_cell.length_c   1.000
_cell.angle_alpha   90.00
_cell.angle_beta   90.00
_cell.angle_gamma   90.00
#
_symmetry.space_group_name_H-M   'P 1'
#
loop_
_entity.id
_entity.type
_entity.pdbx_description
1 polymer ?
#
loop_
_entity_poly.entity_id
_entity_poly.type
_entity_poly.pdbx_seq_one_letter_code
_entity_poly.pdbx_strand_id
1 'polypeptide(L)'
;MPSNAMALSKGEMRSEDHNGKFVDDEEYLRERCADELSFWLKKNKPKTIRMNWSCPKKADTGLLKCGLRLDNLPLVYDSENLPATEEKWNNTVFFSKQFGSYQWPKFISVVVFASKPQLNRLPLSDSEKAIVNAFEDELFYNKWIALLLIEKHDSKEVNDNTVWMVKYLLRNFPASDIIYERITKTLAELLKSRKRAEQRLAAELFAGVCKGTKYVGFQKLNKLWSWLAPAVDNLYNHMNADAYSEWQSCITDVLQRDDTRRFWWLIERFLDSMTRPAPTAWHQGIRSQVLLATDWRETETRRRICDIAWKSLPKATIETQRIGISA
;
A
#
# COMPACT_ATOMS: atom_id res chain seq x y z
N MET A 1 -4.96 39.05 28.26
CA MET A 1 -3.95 38.51 27.33
C MET A 1 -4.68 37.61 26.34
N PRO A 2 -4.98 38.08 25.12
CA PRO A 2 -5.80 37.33 24.20
C PRO A 2 -4.95 36.40 23.31
N SER A 3 -5.54 35.23 23.11
CA SER A 3 -5.22 34.16 22.18
C SER A 3 -5.11 34.64 20.72
N ASN A 4 -3.94 34.47 20.11
CA ASN A 4 -3.77 34.53 18.66
C ASN A 4 -4.18 33.20 18.03
N ALA A 5 -5.48 33.04 17.77
CA ALA A 5 -5.96 32.10 16.78
C ALA A 5 -5.72 32.73 15.39
N MET A 6 -4.61 32.38 14.74
CA MET A 6 -4.37 32.74 13.35
C MET A 6 -5.32 31.89 12.48
N ALA A 7 -6.42 32.51 12.07
CA ALA A 7 -7.28 32.01 11.03
C ALA A 7 -6.47 31.90 9.73
N LEU A 8 -6.03 30.70 9.38
CA LEU A 8 -5.51 30.40 8.05
C LEU A 8 -6.67 30.47 7.05
N SER A 9 -6.77 31.63 6.40
CA SER A 9 -7.64 31.90 5.27
C SER A 9 -7.40 30.87 4.15
N LYS A 10 -8.42 30.70 3.30
CA LYS A 10 -8.37 29.86 2.10
C LYS A 10 -7.20 30.30 1.20
N GLY A 11 -6.05 29.65 1.35
CA GLY A 11 -4.91 29.83 0.46
C GLY A 11 -5.18 29.14 -0.86
N GLU A 12 -5.47 29.92 -1.90
CA GLU A 12 -5.23 29.52 -3.27
C GLU A 12 -3.74 29.25 -3.44
N MET A 13 -3.39 28.02 -3.81
CA MET A 13 -2.00 27.69 -4.16
C MET A 13 -1.72 28.38 -5.50
N ARG A 14 -0.81 29.36 -5.52
CA ARG A 14 -0.27 29.89 -6.80
C ARG A 14 0.50 28.77 -7.48
N SER A 15 -0.15 28.09 -8.41
CA SER A 15 0.27 26.80 -8.99
C SER A 15 1.54 26.84 -9.83
N GLU A 16 1.96 28.02 -10.30
CA GLU A 16 3.11 28.14 -11.20
C GLU A 16 4.46 28.20 -10.47
N ASP A 17 4.49 28.65 -9.21
CA ASP A 17 5.76 28.98 -8.51
C ASP A 17 6.28 27.86 -7.60
N HIS A 18 5.43 26.89 -7.25
CA HIS A 18 5.78 25.80 -6.32
C HIS A 18 6.11 24.47 -7.01
N ASN A 19 5.53 24.18 -8.18
CA ASN A 19 5.82 22.95 -8.90
C ASN A 19 7.29 22.90 -9.36
N GLY A 20 7.87 24.03 -9.78
CA GLY A 20 9.28 24.11 -10.19
C GLY A 20 10.29 23.78 -9.09
N LYS A 21 9.90 23.92 -7.81
CA LYS A 21 10.79 23.74 -6.65
C LYS A 21 10.93 22.29 -6.18
N PHE A 22 10.15 21.35 -6.72
CA PHE A 22 10.39 19.91 -6.54
C PHE A 22 11.73 19.45 -7.10
N VAL A 23 12.25 20.26 -8.01
CA VAL A 23 13.40 19.97 -8.82
C VAL A 23 14.49 21.01 -8.61
N ASP A 24 14.38 21.74 -7.50
CA ASP A 24 15.36 22.70 -7.03
C ASP A 24 16.63 21.98 -6.60
N ASP A 25 17.77 22.67 -6.67
CA ASP A 25 19.04 22.10 -6.24
C ASP A 25 19.13 22.04 -4.70
N GLU A 26 18.39 22.88 -3.98
CA GLU A 26 18.31 22.89 -2.51
C GLU A 26 17.36 21.82 -1.94
N GLU A 27 17.90 20.89 -1.14
CA GLU A 27 17.13 19.80 -0.51
C GLU A 27 16.00 20.30 0.39
N TYR A 28 16.27 21.31 1.22
CA TYR A 28 15.26 21.89 2.12
C TYR A 28 14.02 22.40 1.38
N LEU A 29 14.20 23.01 0.20
CA LEU A 29 13.08 23.49 -0.60
C LEU A 29 12.28 22.33 -1.18
N ARG A 30 12.96 21.25 -1.61
CA ARG A 30 12.28 20.04 -2.11
C ARG A 30 11.47 19.35 -1.02
N GLU A 31 12.03 19.16 0.17
CA GLU A 31 11.33 18.55 1.30
C GLU A 31 10.07 19.32 1.68
N ARG A 32 10.19 20.66 1.78
CA ARG A 32 9.06 21.52 2.08
C ARG A 32 7.99 21.47 1.00
N CYS A 33 8.37 21.50 -0.27
CA CYS A 33 7.42 21.38 -1.38
C CYS A 33 6.72 20.02 -1.38
N ALA A 34 7.46 18.93 -1.11
CA ALA A 34 6.90 17.60 -0.98
C ALA A 34 5.88 17.49 0.15
N ASP A 35 6.16 18.08 1.31
CA ASP A 35 5.20 18.15 2.42
C ASP A 35 3.94 18.94 2.03
N GLU A 36 4.11 20.16 1.51
CA GLU A 36 3.00 21.05 1.12
C GLU A 36 2.09 20.40 0.05
N LEU A 37 2.68 19.81 -1.00
CA LEU A 37 1.91 19.14 -2.06
C LEU A 37 1.26 17.86 -1.56
N SER A 38 1.97 17.02 -0.81
CA SER A 38 1.42 15.76 -0.31
C SER A 38 0.21 16.02 0.59
N PHE A 39 0.28 17.06 1.42
CA PHE A 39 -0.81 17.50 2.26
C PHE A 39 -1.96 18.09 1.43
N TRP A 40 -1.66 18.91 0.43
CA TRP A 40 -2.69 19.47 -0.45
C TRP A 40 -3.42 18.37 -1.22
N LEU A 41 -2.70 17.41 -1.79
CA LEU A 41 -3.26 16.24 -2.47
C LEU A 41 -4.14 15.40 -1.53
N LYS A 42 -3.72 15.24 -0.27
CA LYS A 42 -4.48 14.53 0.77
C LYS A 42 -5.76 15.27 1.15
N LYS A 43 -5.72 16.61 1.21
CA LYS A 43 -6.84 17.48 1.62
C LYS A 43 -7.87 17.61 0.51
N ASN A 44 -7.43 17.76 -0.73
CA ASN A 44 -8.29 17.96 -1.90
C ASN A 44 -8.68 16.64 -2.60
N LYS A 45 -8.35 15.50 -1.99
CA LYS A 45 -8.65 14.19 -2.58
C LYS A 45 -10.15 14.00 -2.85
N PRO A 46 -10.54 13.38 -3.99
CA PRO A 46 -11.93 13.06 -4.27
C PRO A 46 -12.55 12.22 -3.16
N LYS A 47 -13.75 12.58 -2.72
CA LYS A 47 -14.48 11.88 -1.66
C LYS A 47 -14.93 10.51 -2.16
N THR A 48 -14.81 9.49 -1.30
CA THR A 48 -15.33 8.15 -1.59
C THR A 48 -16.85 8.14 -1.49
N ILE A 49 -17.53 7.49 -2.43
CA ILE A 49 -18.96 7.23 -2.35
C ILE A 49 -19.18 6.07 -1.37
N ARG A 50 -20.05 6.26 -0.39
CA ARG A 50 -20.25 5.31 0.71
C ARG A 50 -21.69 4.80 0.74
N MET A 51 -21.86 3.58 1.22
CA MET A 51 -23.14 2.95 1.51
C MET A 51 -23.18 2.47 2.96
N ASN A 52 -24.38 2.36 3.51
CA ASN A 52 -24.60 1.70 4.80
C ASN A 52 -24.74 0.20 4.54
N TRP A 53 -23.76 -0.56 5.02
CA TRP A 53 -23.80 -2.02 4.98
C TRP A 53 -24.49 -2.52 6.26
N SER A 54 -25.55 -3.30 6.07
CA SER A 54 -26.33 -3.88 7.17
C SER A 54 -25.56 -5.01 7.82
N CYS A 55 -25.28 -4.87 9.11
CA CYS A 55 -24.56 -5.91 9.84
C CYS A 55 -25.45 -7.15 10.07
N PRO A 56 -24.87 -8.36 10.03
CA PRO A 56 -25.55 -9.57 10.44
C PRO A 56 -26.10 -9.45 11.87
N LYS A 57 -27.27 -10.06 12.12
CA LYS A 57 -27.79 -10.19 13.47
C LYS A 57 -26.90 -11.19 14.23
N LYS A 58 -26.48 -10.81 15.44
CA LYS A 58 -25.69 -11.68 16.31
C LYS A 58 -26.45 -13.00 16.56
N ALA A 59 -25.76 -14.13 16.47
CA ALA A 59 -26.32 -15.40 16.94
C ALA A 59 -26.60 -15.29 18.45
N ASP A 60 -27.83 -15.56 18.87
CA ASP A 60 -28.35 -15.27 20.21
C ASP A 60 -27.89 -16.32 21.24
N THR A 61 -26.57 -16.47 21.41
CA THR A 61 -25.98 -17.54 22.23
C THR A 61 -25.76 -17.16 23.69
N GLY A 62 -26.26 -15.99 24.16
CA GLY A 62 -26.14 -15.49 25.55
C GLY A 62 -24.72 -15.09 25.99
N LEU A 63 -23.68 -15.78 25.49
CA LEU A 63 -22.27 -15.53 25.74
C LEU A 63 -21.62 -14.71 24.62
N LEU A 64 -20.81 -13.74 24.99
CA LEU A 64 -19.98 -12.95 24.07
C LEU A 64 -18.85 -13.84 23.54
N LYS A 65 -18.86 -14.13 22.23
CA LYS A 65 -17.78 -14.83 21.53
C LYS A 65 -16.97 -13.82 20.72
N CYS A 66 -15.70 -13.65 21.05
CA CYS A 66 -14.75 -12.82 20.30
C CYS A 66 -14.07 -13.64 19.20
N GLY A 67 -13.62 -12.97 18.13
CA GLY A 67 -12.84 -13.61 17.06
C GLY A 67 -13.71 -14.20 15.94
N LEU A 68 -13.30 -15.33 15.39
CA LEU A 68 -13.99 -15.98 14.27
C LEU A 68 -15.38 -16.50 14.67
N ARG A 69 -16.40 -16.13 13.89
CA ARG A 69 -17.79 -16.53 14.09
C ARG A 69 -18.49 -16.68 12.75
N LEU A 70 -19.53 -17.50 12.71
CA LEU A 70 -20.29 -17.78 11.48
C LEU A 70 -20.79 -16.50 10.78
N ASP A 71 -21.17 -15.49 11.55
CA ASP A 71 -21.67 -14.21 11.05
C ASP A 71 -20.58 -13.30 10.45
N ASN A 72 -19.31 -13.49 10.83
CA ASN A 72 -18.18 -12.69 10.34
C ASN A 72 -17.23 -13.44 9.40
N LEU A 73 -17.47 -14.73 9.13
CA LEU A 73 -16.71 -15.54 8.17
C LEU A 73 -16.54 -14.87 6.80
N PRO A 74 -17.55 -14.20 6.20
CA PRO A 74 -17.38 -13.55 4.90
C PRO A 74 -16.36 -12.40 4.88
N LEU A 75 -15.87 -11.94 6.04
CA LEU A 75 -14.84 -10.90 6.14
C LEU A 75 -13.42 -11.45 6.29
N VAL A 76 -13.30 -12.74 6.59
CA VAL A 76 -12.03 -13.43 6.81
C VAL A 76 -11.38 -13.70 5.44
N TYR A 77 -10.05 -13.73 5.40
CA TYR A 77 -9.28 -14.19 4.27
C TYR A 77 -9.50 -15.70 4.12
N ASP A 78 -10.07 -16.09 2.97
CA ASP A 78 -10.37 -17.46 2.59
C ASP A 78 -9.77 -17.70 1.21
N SER A 79 -8.76 -18.57 1.12
CA SER A 79 -8.03 -18.81 -0.14
C SER A 79 -8.89 -19.48 -1.22
N GLU A 80 -9.94 -20.22 -0.84
CA GLU A 80 -10.86 -20.88 -1.78
C GLU A 80 -11.89 -19.90 -2.36
N ASN A 81 -12.18 -18.81 -1.63
CA ASN A 81 -13.22 -17.84 -1.96
C ASN A 81 -12.71 -16.42 -2.24
N LEU A 82 -11.44 -16.29 -2.64
CA LEU A 82 -10.85 -14.99 -2.99
C LEU A 82 -11.61 -14.27 -4.12
N PRO A 83 -11.62 -12.92 -4.13
CA PRO A 83 -12.19 -12.12 -5.21
C PRO A 83 -11.26 -12.10 -6.45
N ALA A 84 -10.97 -13.29 -6.99
CA ALA A 84 -10.02 -13.51 -8.09
C ALA A 84 -10.64 -13.28 -9.48
N THR A 85 -11.96 -13.10 -9.57
CA THR A 85 -12.66 -12.75 -10.82
C THR A 85 -13.27 -11.36 -10.71
N GLU A 86 -13.48 -10.70 -11.85
CA GLU A 86 -14.10 -9.36 -11.89
C GLU A 86 -15.48 -9.36 -11.24
N GLU A 87 -16.28 -10.39 -11.49
CA GLU A 87 -17.61 -10.56 -10.88
C GLU A 87 -17.54 -10.65 -9.35
N LYS A 88 -16.69 -11.55 -8.82
CA LYS A 88 -16.51 -11.67 -7.35
C LYS A 88 -15.98 -10.38 -6.76
N TRP A 89 -15.00 -9.74 -7.38
CA TRP A 89 -14.42 -8.47 -6.92
C TRP A 89 -15.46 -7.36 -6.87
N ASN A 90 -16.26 -7.23 -7.92
CA ASN A 90 -17.31 -6.23 -8.03
C ASN A 90 -18.45 -6.44 -7.04
N ASN A 91 -18.68 -7.68 -6.59
CA ASN A 91 -19.67 -8.04 -5.59
C ASN A 91 -19.12 -8.15 -4.15
N THR A 92 -17.81 -7.92 -3.95
CA THR A 92 -17.18 -7.99 -2.63
C THR A 92 -17.21 -6.63 -1.94
N VAL A 93 -17.60 -6.64 -0.66
CA VAL A 93 -17.47 -5.47 0.22
C VAL A 93 -16.14 -5.57 0.95
N PHE A 94 -15.33 -4.52 0.86
CA PHE A 94 -14.02 -4.44 1.53
C PHE A 94 -14.04 -3.50 2.73
N PHE A 95 -13.48 -3.93 3.85
CA PHE A 95 -13.46 -3.21 5.12
C PHE A 95 -12.04 -2.80 5.51
N SER A 96 -11.76 -1.49 5.50
CA SER A 96 -10.44 -1.00 5.93
C SER A 96 -10.25 -0.99 7.45
N LYS A 97 -11.32 -1.18 8.24
CA LYS A 97 -11.26 -1.27 9.71
C LYS A 97 -11.77 -2.62 10.17
N GLN A 98 -11.27 -3.07 11.32
CA GLN A 98 -11.60 -4.35 11.96
C GLN A 98 -12.99 -4.30 12.64
N PHE A 99 -14.06 -4.29 11.85
CA PHE A 99 -15.42 -4.40 12.38
C PHE A 99 -15.81 -5.86 12.61
N GLY A 100 -16.64 -6.12 13.62
CA GLY A 100 -17.22 -7.44 13.82
C GLY A 100 -16.31 -8.45 14.50
N SER A 101 -15.18 -8.07 15.11
CA SER A 101 -14.39 -8.98 15.96
C SER A 101 -15.08 -9.25 17.30
N TYR A 102 -15.67 -8.23 17.91
CA TYR A 102 -16.36 -8.30 19.21
C TYR A 102 -17.88 -8.23 19.06
N GLN A 103 -18.38 -7.13 18.48
CA GLN A 103 -19.80 -6.89 18.27
C GLN A 103 -20.02 -6.10 16.97
N TRP A 104 -21.17 -6.32 16.35
CA TRP A 104 -21.61 -5.52 15.21
C TRP A 104 -22.28 -4.21 15.64
N PRO A 105 -21.93 -3.07 15.02
CA PRO A 105 -22.77 -1.88 15.09
C PRO A 105 -24.07 -2.11 14.30
N LYS A 106 -25.04 -1.19 14.40
CA LYS A 106 -26.29 -1.27 13.62
C LYS A 106 -26.04 -1.31 12.10
N PHE A 107 -25.10 -0.49 11.64
CA PHE A 107 -24.65 -0.44 10.25
C PHE A 107 -23.20 0.01 10.20
N ILE A 108 -22.50 -0.30 9.10
CA ILE A 108 -21.15 0.16 8.84
C ILE A 108 -21.14 1.01 7.57
N SER A 109 -20.56 2.19 7.65
CA SER A 109 -20.31 3.02 6.46
C SER A 109 -19.10 2.49 5.70
N VAL A 110 -19.35 1.81 4.59
CA VAL A 110 -18.32 1.25 3.70
C VAL A 110 -18.30 1.98 2.37
N VAL A 111 -17.21 1.87 1.62
CA VAL A 111 -17.19 2.32 0.22
C VAL A 111 -18.14 1.43 -0.57
N VAL A 112 -18.85 2.00 -1.54
CA VAL A 112 -19.72 1.23 -2.44
C VAL A 112 -18.95 0.13 -3.18
N PHE A 113 -19.68 -0.87 -3.65
CA PHE A 113 -19.17 -1.94 -4.52
C PHE A 113 -18.35 -1.40 -5.70
N ALA A 114 -17.32 -2.15 -6.12
CA ALA A 114 -16.48 -1.76 -7.25
C ALA A 114 -17.22 -1.78 -8.60
N SER A 115 -18.38 -2.43 -8.68
CA SER A 115 -19.31 -2.32 -9.82
C SER A 115 -19.84 -0.91 -10.05
N LYS A 116 -19.73 -0.01 -9.07
CA LYS A 116 -20.13 1.40 -9.16
C LYS A 116 -18.91 2.30 -9.01
N PRO A 117 -18.96 3.54 -9.54
CA PRO A 117 -17.92 4.52 -9.26
C PRO A 117 -17.72 4.70 -7.75
N GLN A 118 -16.49 4.48 -7.28
CA GLN A 118 -16.16 4.54 -5.85
C GLN A 118 -15.69 5.92 -5.40
N LEU A 119 -15.32 6.79 -6.34
CA LEU A 119 -14.85 8.15 -6.10
C LEU A 119 -15.80 9.14 -6.80
N ASN A 120 -16.20 10.19 -6.08
CA ASN A 120 -16.90 11.32 -6.67
C ASN A 120 -15.86 12.30 -7.27
N ARG A 121 -15.43 12.03 -8.50
CA ARG A 121 -14.41 12.83 -9.20
C ARG A 121 -15.07 13.89 -10.07
N LEU A 122 -14.85 15.16 -9.71
CA LEU A 122 -15.16 16.30 -10.56
C LEU A 122 -14.07 16.51 -11.61
N PRO A 123 -14.33 17.23 -12.71
CA PRO A 123 -13.30 17.66 -13.65
C PRO A 123 -12.12 18.34 -12.93
N LEU A 124 -10.92 18.23 -13.51
CA LEU A 124 -9.70 18.78 -12.91
C LEU A 124 -9.82 20.30 -12.75
N SER A 125 -9.52 20.83 -11.56
CA SER A 125 -9.29 22.26 -11.38
C SER A 125 -8.00 22.70 -12.08
N ASP A 126 -7.78 24.01 -12.26
CA ASP A 126 -6.57 24.48 -12.91
C ASP A 126 -5.29 24.14 -12.12
N SER A 127 -5.36 24.15 -10.78
CA SER A 127 -4.27 23.66 -9.93
C SER A 127 -4.01 22.17 -10.13
N GLU A 128 -5.06 21.36 -10.27
CA GLU A 128 -4.92 19.93 -10.54
C GLU A 128 -4.33 19.65 -11.92
N LYS A 129 -4.75 20.42 -12.94
CA LYS A 129 -4.15 20.33 -14.29
C LYS A 129 -2.68 20.69 -14.26
N ALA A 130 -2.29 21.74 -13.53
CA ALA A 130 -0.87 22.11 -13.39
C ALA A 130 -0.04 20.99 -12.74
N ILE A 131 -0.57 20.32 -11.72
CA ILE A 131 0.07 19.15 -11.10
C ILE A 131 0.17 17.99 -12.10
N VAL A 132 -0.92 17.66 -12.80
CA VAL A 132 -0.91 16.58 -13.80
C VAL A 132 0.12 16.87 -14.88
N ASN A 133 0.10 18.08 -15.48
CA ASN A 133 1.05 18.48 -16.50
C ASN A 133 2.51 18.38 -16.02
N ALA A 134 2.81 18.78 -14.78
CA ALA A 134 4.15 18.66 -14.22
C ALA A 134 4.61 17.20 -14.11
N PHE A 135 3.77 16.29 -13.59
CA PHE A 135 4.15 14.88 -13.44
C PHE A 135 4.04 14.06 -14.74
N GLU A 136 3.33 14.55 -15.76
CA GLU A 136 3.32 13.98 -17.10
C GLU A 136 4.56 14.37 -17.92
N ASP A 137 5.14 15.56 -17.64
CA ASP A 137 6.39 16.00 -18.24
C ASP A 137 7.56 15.07 -17.90
N GLU A 138 8.28 14.65 -18.93
CA GLU A 138 9.33 13.65 -18.79
C GLU A 138 10.55 14.16 -18.05
N LEU A 139 10.96 15.39 -18.36
CA LEU A 139 12.17 15.99 -17.80
C LEU A 139 11.96 16.25 -16.30
N PHE A 140 10.80 16.80 -15.95
CA PHE A 140 10.39 17.00 -14.56
C PHE A 140 10.35 15.69 -13.79
N TYR A 141 9.63 14.68 -14.29
CA TYR A 141 9.50 13.40 -13.61
C TYR A 141 10.85 12.71 -13.41
N ASN A 142 11.69 12.67 -14.46
CA ASN A 142 13.00 12.03 -14.38
C ASN A 142 13.92 12.75 -13.39
N LYS A 143 13.92 14.09 -13.38
CA LYS A 143 14.73 14.87 -12.45
C LYS A 143 14.20 14.73 -11.00
N TRP A 144 12.88 14.64 -10.79
CA TRP A 144 12.29 14.32 -9.49
C TRP A 144 12.75 12.95 -8.96
N ILE A 145 12.69 11.90 -9.79
CA ILE A 145 13.19 10.56 -9.40
C ILE A 145 14.70 10.58 -9.11
N ALA A 146 15.50 11.28 -9.92
CA ALA A 146 16.94 11.38 -9.70
C ALA A 146 17.28 12.05 -8.36
N LEU A 147 16.56 13.11 -7.99
CA LEU A 147 16.75 13.81 -6.71
C LEU A 147 16.33 12.95 -5.52
N LEU A 148 15.20 12.24 -5.62
CA LEU A 148 14.82 11.27 -4.59
C LEU A 148 15.89 10.19 -4.40
N LEU A 149 16.51 9.71 -5.48
CA LEU A 149 17.60 8.72 -5.37
C LEU A 149 18.84 9.28 -4.66
N ILE A 150 19.17 10.55 -4.87
CA ILE A 150 20.27 11.23 -4.16
C ILE A 150 19.95 11.28 -2.66
N GLU A 151 18.74 11.72 -2.29
CA GLU A 151 18.29 11.81 -0.89
C GLU A 151 18.26 10.44 -0.19
N LYS A 152 17.95 9.36 -0.92
CA LYS A 152 17.93 7.99 -0.37
C LYS A 152 19.31 7.39 -0.11
N HIS A 153 20.37 8.04 -0.58
CA HIS A 153 21.72 7.59 -0.31
C HIS A 153 22.04 7.67 1.19
N ASP A 154 21.62 8.76 1.84
CA ASP A 154 21.93 9.03 3.25
C ASP A 154 20.72 8.83 4.19
N SER A 155 19.49 8.91 3.68
CA SER A 155 18.26 8.72 4.46
C SER A 155 18.11 7.28 4.95
N LYS A 156 17.84 7.05 6.25
CA LYS A 156 17.63 5.69 6.82
C LYS A 156 16.16 5.33 7.04
N GLU A 157 15.26 6.26 6.79
CA GLU A 157 13.84 6.14 7.14
C GLU A 157 12.96 6.28 5.91
N VAL A 158 11.78 5.67 5.99
CA VAL A 158 10.74 5.81 4.98
C VAL A 158 10.27 7.26 4.97
N ASN A 159 10.35 7.90 3.80
CA ASN A 159 9.79 9.23 3.62
C ASN A 159 8.29 9.11 3.32
N ASP A 160 7.47 9.39 4.33
CA ASP A 160 6.02 9.36 4.25
C ASP A 160 5.47 10.30 3.17
N ASN A 161 6.15 11.43 2.90
CA ASN A 161 5.73 12.39 1.88
C ASN A 161 5.83 11.78 0.48
N THR A 162 6.90 11.04 0.17
CA THR A 162 7.04 10.30 -1.09
C THR A 162 5.90 9.30 -1.25
N VAL A 163 5.65 8.49 -0.22
CA VAL A 163 4.56 7.49 -0.23
C VAL A 163 3.21 8.17 -0.46
N TRP A 164 2.95 9.30 0.21
CA TRP A 164 1.69 10.03 0.11
C TRP A 164 1.53 10.71 -1.25
N MET A 165 2.59 11.31 -1.80
CA MET A 165 2.59 11.88 -3.14
C MET A 165 2.22 10.82 -4.17
N VAL A 166 2.95 9.71 -4.22
CA VAL A 166 2.69 8.61 -5.18
C VAL A 166 1.27 8.08 -5.00
N LYS A 167 0.84 7.83 -3.75
CA LYS A 167 -0.50 7.39 -3.44
C LYS A 167 -1.57 8.33 -3.98
N TYR A 168 -1.45 9.64 -3.73
CA TYR A 168 -2.50 10.58 -4.11
C TYR A 168 -2.42 11.01 -5.56
N LEU A 169 -1.26 10.99 -6.21
CA LEU A 169 -1.14 11.15 -7.66
C LEU A 169 -1.96 10.07 -8.37
N LEU A 170 -1.71 8.79 -8.03
CA LEU A 170 -2.42 7.66 -8.63
C LEU A 170 -3.91 7.61 -8.25
N ARG A 171 -4.25 7.98 -7.01
CA ARG A 171 -5.64 7.96 -6.52
C ARG A 171 -6.49 9.11 -7.06
N ASN A 172 -5.94 10.32 -7.11
CA ASN A 172 -6.69 11.53 -7.44
C ASN A 172 -6.76 11.79 -8.95
N PHE A 173 -5.78 11.26 -9.71
CA PHE A 173 -5.67 11.39 -11.16
C PHE A 173 -5.70 10.02 -11.86
N PRO A 174 -6.71 9.17 -11.63
CA PRO A 174 -6.74 7.81 -12.18
C PRO A 174 -6.89 7.76 -13.71
N ALA A 175 -7.28 8.88 -14.33
CA ALA A 175 -7.43 9.03 -15.77
C ALA A 175 -6.10 9.36 -16.49
N SER A 176 -5.05 9.77 -15.76
CA SER A 176 -3.72 9.95 -16.35
C SER A 176 -3.02 8.60 -16.41
N ASP A 177 -3.08 7.96 -17.58
CA ASP A 177 -2.31 6.74 -17.81
C ASP A 177 -0.81 7.03 -17.87
N ILE A 178 -0.39 8.24 -18.25
CA ILE A 178 1.02 8.66 -18.29
C ILE A 178 1.63 8.63 -16.88
N ILE A 179 1.00 9.25 -15.88
CA ILE A 179 1.50 9.23 -14.49
C ILE A 179 1.55 7.79 -13.97
N TYR A 180 0.51 7.01 -14.24
CA TYR A 180 0.44 5.61 -13.85
C TYR A 180 1.59 4.79 -14.47
N GLU A 181 1.82 4.91 -15.77
CA GLU A 181 2.87 4.19 -16.50
C GLU A 181 4.27 4.63 -16.05
N ARG A 182 4.52 5.93 -15.88
CA ARG A 182 5.80 6.44 -15.36
C ARG A 182 6.13 5.84 -14.00
N ILE A 183 5.21 5.96 -13.03
CA ILE A 183 5.43 5.45 -11.67
C ILE A 183 5.62 3.93 -11.65
N THR A 184 4.78 3.18 -12.36
CA THR A 184 4.85 1.72 -12.36
C THR A 184 6.08 1.20 -13.10
N LYS A 185 6.49 1.84 -14.20
CA LYS A 185 7.73 1.53 -14.93
C LYS A 185 8.96 1.83 -14.07
N THR A 186 9.02 2.98 -13.43
CA THR A 186 10.11 3.32 -12.50
C THR A 186 10.21 2.30 -11.37
N LEU A 187 9.09 1.94 -10.74
CA LEU A 187 9.06 0.88 -9.73
C LEU A 187 9.60 -0.45 -10.28
N ALA A 188 9.15 -0.86 -11.47
CA ALA A 188 9.60 -2.10 -12.10
C ALA A 188 11.11 -2.12 -12.37
N GLU A 189 11.71 -1.00 -12.76
CA GLU A 189 13.16 -0.90 -12.96
C GLU A 189 13.92 -0.90 -11.63
N LEU A 190 13.47 -0.13 -10.64
CA LEU A 190 14.15 -0.09 -9.33
C LEU A 190 14.14 -1.45 -8.62
N LEU A 191 13.08 -2.25 -8.77
CA LEU A 191 12.99 -3.60 -8.21
C LEU A 191 14.06 -4.57 -8.77
N LYS A 192 14.66 -4.27 -9.92
CA LYS A 192 15.75 -5.08 -10.51
C LYS A 192 17.12 -4.75 -9.92
N SER A 193 17.24 -3.62 -9.24
CA SER A 193 18.52 -3.13 -8.71
C SER A 193 18.88 -3.76 -7.37
N ARG A 194 20.18 -3.82 -7.07
CA ARG A 194 20.71 -4.17 -5.73
C ARG A 194 21.21 -2.96 -4.94
N LYS A 195 21.23 -1.78 -5.56
CA LYS A 195 21.75 -0.56 -4.92
C LYS A 195 20.81 -0.14 -3.79
N ARG A 196 21.40 0.28 -2.68
CA ARG A 196 20.70 0.68 -1.46
C ARG A 196 19.65 1.78 -1.69
N ALA A 197 20.05 2.92 -2.26
CA ALA A 197 19.15 4.04 -2.51
C ALA A 197 17.97 3.66 -3.43
N GLU A 198 18.24 2.89 -4.48
CA GLU A 198 17.23 2.43 -5.44
C GLU A 198 16.23 1.45 -4.77
N GLN A 199 16.69 0.54 -3.91
CA GLN A 199 15.82 -0.37 -3.15
C GLN A 199 14.93 0.37 -2.13
N ARG A 200 15.45 1.42 -1.48
CA ARG A 200 14.67 2.23 -0.55
C ARG A 200 13.59 3.03 -1.24
N LEU A 201 13.93 3.66 -2.37
CA LEU A 201 12.93 4.34 -3.19
C LEU A 201 11.89 3.34 -3.74
N ALA A 202 12.31 2.13 -4.14
CA ALA A 202 11.39 1.09 -4.58
C ALA A 202 10.37 0.72 -3.50
N ALA A 203 10.77 0.64 -2.22
CA ALA A 203 9.87 0.38 -1.10
C ALA A 203 8.78 1.46 -0.97
N GLU A 204 9.18 2.73 -1.06
CA GLU A 204 8.27 3.88 -0.98
C GLU A 204 7.30 3.94 -2.17
N LEU A 205 7.82 3.75 -3.39
CA LEU A 205 7.01 3.68 -4.59
C LEU A 205 6.04 2.50 -4.53
N PHE A 206 6.48 1.33 -4.06
CA PHE A 206 5.64 0.16 -3.86
C PHE A 206 4.48 0.45 -2.92
N ALA A 207 4.75 1.02 -1.74
CA ALA A 207 3.71 1.38 -0.79
C ALA A 207 2.72 2.41 -1.37
N GLY A 208 3.25 3.43 -2.07
CA GLY A 208 2.46 4.43 -2.77
C GLY A 208 1.55 3.83 -3.84
N VAL A 209 2.08 2.95 -4.69
CA VAL A 209 1.35 2.26 -5.76
C VAL A 209 0.24 1.37 -5.20
N CYS A 210 0.55 0.54 -4.20
CA CYS A 210 -0.43 -0.35 -3.56
C CYS A 210 -1.61 0.43 -2.97
N LYS A 211 -1.31 1.58 -2.35
CA LYS A 211 -2.33 2.42 -1.70
C LYS A 211 -3.06 3.33 -2.67
N GLY A 212 -2.39 3.77 -3.74
CA GLY A 212 -2.90 4.70 -4.73
C GLY A 212 -3.87 4.05 -5.71
N THR A 213 -3.66 2.76 -6.02
CA THR A 213 -4.47 2.02 -7.00
C THR A 213 -5.71 1.36 -6.41
N LYS A 214 -6.04 1.63 -5.13
CA LYS A 214 -7.17 1.02 -4.41
C LYS A 214 -8.53 1.04 -5.14
N TYR A 215 -8.76 2.02 -6.01
CA TYR A 215 -10.05 2.26 -6.67
C TYR A 215 -10.00 2.20 -8.22
N VAL A 216 -8.95 1.63 -8.83
CA VAL A 216 -8.74 1.68 -10.30
C VAL A 216 -9.47 0.58 -11.11
N GLY A 217 -10.43 -0.13 -10.50
CA GLY A 217 -11.17 -1.23 -11.15
C GLY A 217 -10.38 -2.54 -11.24
N PHE A 218 -11.09 -3.66 -11.37
CA PHE A 218 -10.45 -4.99 -11.30
C PHE A 218 -9.46 -5.25 -12.44
N GLN A 219 -9.80 -4.90 -13.68
CA GLN A 219 -8.95 -5.18 -14.84
C GLN A 219 -7.58 -4.49 -14.75
N LYS A 220 -7.57 -3.19 -14.40
CA LYS A 220 -6.32 -2.42 -14.22
C LYS A 220 -5.53 -2.91 -13.00
N LEU A 221 -6.21 -3.29 -11.92
CA LEU A 221 -5.57 -3.94 -10.75
C LEU A 221 -4.96 -5.30 -11.11
N ASN A 222 -5.67 -6.15 -11.83
CA ASN A 222 -5.19 -7.46 -12.22
C ASN A 222 -3.99 -7.35 -13.16
N LYS A 223 -4.00 -6.40 -14.11
CA LYS A 223 -2.83 -6.07 -14.95
C LYS A 223 -1.64 -5.63 -14.10
N LEU A 224 -1.84 -4.75 -13.12
CA LEU A 224 -0.78 -4.33 -12.19
C LEU A 224 -0.19 -5.51 -11.42
N TRP A 225 -1.05 -6.29 -10.75
CA TRP A 225 -0.60 -7.36 -9.87
C TRP A 225 -0.04 -8.56 -10.63
N SER A 226 -0.41 -8.76 -11.90
CA SER A 226 0.14 -9.82 -12.75
C SER A 226 1.66 -9.76 -12.91
N TRP A 227 2.25 -8.56 -12.92
CA TRP A 227 3.70 -8.38 -12.94
C TRP A 227 4.26 -8.00 -11.57
N LEU A 228 3.52 -7.20 -10.79
CA LEU A 228 4.02 -6.69 -9.52
C LEU A 228 4.16 -7.78 -8.46
N ALA A 229 3.20 -8.69 -8.35
CA ALA A 229 3.30 -9.78 -7.38
C ALA A 229 4.52 -10.67 -7.70
N PRO A 230 4.73 -11.18 -8.93
CA PRO A 230 5.96 -11.89 -9.26
C PRO A 230 7.25 -11.09 -9.04
N ALA A 231 7.24 -9.78 -9.28
CA ALA A 231 8.41 -8.92 -9.08
C ALA A 231 8.87 -8.85 -7.60
N VAL A 232 8.03 -9.20 -6.65
CA VAL A 232 8.41 -9.37 -5.24
C VAL A 232 9.42 -10.49 -5.02
N ASP A 233 9.51 -11.47 -5.93
CA ASP A 233 10.61 -12.45 -5.85
C ASP A 233 11.96 -11.78 -6.10
N ASN A 234 12.01 -10.80 -7.03
CA ASN A 234 13.22 -10.01 -7.28
C ASN A 234 13.58 -9.17 -6.08
N LEU A 235 12.56 -8.60 -5.40
CA LEU A 235 12.75 -7.91 -4.13
C LEU A 235 13.56 -8.76 -3.15
N TYR A 236 13.17 -10.02 -2.90
CA TYR A 236 13.91 -10.86 -1.96
C TYR A 236 15.30 -11.26 -2.46
N ASN A 237 15.46 -11.46 -3.76
CA ASN A 237 16.76 -11.87 -4.31
C ASN A 237 17.77 -10.70 -4.33
N HIS A 238 17.28 -9.46 -4.33
CA HIS A 238 18.07 -8.24 -4.41
C HIS A 238 18.03 -7.40 -3.13
N MET A 239 17.30 -7.84 -2.11
CA MET A 239 17.21 -7.19 -0.81
C MET A 239 18.60 -7.06 -0.21
N ASN A 240 18.94 -5.87 0.25
CA ASN A 240 20.12 -5.63 1.08
C ASN A 240 19.69 -5.31 2.52
N ALA A 241 20.59 -5.54 3.48
CA ALA A 241 20.28 -5.34 4.89
C ALA A 241 19.87 -3.89 5.21
N ASP A 242 20.43 -2.93 4.47
CA ASP A 242 20.20 -1.50 4.65
C ASP A 242 18.82 -1.02 4.16
N ALA A 243 18.13 -1.81 3.32
CA ALA A 243 16.81 -1.52 2.78
C ALA A 243 15.69 -2.36 3.43
N TYR A 244 16.06 -3.38 4.22
CA TYR A 244 15.11 -4.33 4.80
C TYR A 244 14.08 -3.65 5.70
N SER A 245 14.52 -2.73 6.56
CA SER A 245 13.64 -2.00 7.47
C SER A 245 12.62 -1.14 6.72
N GLU A 246 13.03 -0.45 5.64
CA GLU A 246 12.09 0.34 4.83
C GLU A 246 11.06 -0.56 4.15
N TRP A 247 11.48 -1.69 3.59
CA TRP A 247 10.57 -2.66 2.98
C TRP A 247 9.59 -3.28 3.98
N GLN A 248 10.08 -3.69 5.15
CA GLN A 248 9.24 -4.25 6.21
C GLN A 248 8.19 -3.24 6.66
N SER A 249 8.60 -1.98 6.88
CA SER A 249 7.68 -0.88 7.23
C SER A 249 6.64 -0.66 6.15
N CYS A 250 7.05 -0.54 4.89
CA CYS A 250 6.17 -0.31 3.74
C CYS A 250 5.16 -1.45 3.54
N ILE A 251 5.58 -2.71 3.59
CA ILE A 251 4.71 -3.88 3.41
C ILE A 251 3.71 -3.97 4.57
N THR A 252 4.18 -3.81 5.81
CA THR A 252 3.33 -3.81 7.01
C THR A 252 2.25 -2.72 6.91
N ASP A 253 2.66 -1.52 6.50
CA ASP A 253 1.78 -0.36 6.35
C ASP A 253 0.77 -0.49 5.19
N VAL A 254 1.08 -1.28 4.16
CA VAL A 254 0.14 -1.66 3.10
C VAL A 254 -0.89 -2.67 3.62
N LEU A 255 -0.44 -3.74 4.27
CA LEU A 255 -1.30 -4.86 4.65
C LEU A 255 -2.17 -4.57 5.89
N GLN A 256 -1.67 -3.81 6.88
CA GLN A 256 -2.40 -3.57 8.13
C GLN A 256 -3.48 -2.49 8.02
N ARG A 257 -3.39 -1.57 7.04
CA ARG A 257 -4.31 -0.42 6.93
C ARG A 257 -5.55 -0.67 6.09
N ASP A 258 -5.69 -1.84 5.47
CA ASP A 258 -6.81 -2.15 4.60
C ASP A 258 -7.31 -3.59 4.73
N ASP A 259 -8.31 -3.92 3.93
CA ASP A 259 -8.80 -5.28 3.77
C ASP A 259 -7.77 -6.13 2.99
N THR A 260 -7.24 -7.16 3.63
CA THR A 260 -6.18 -8.02 3.08
C THR A 260 -6.62 -8.78 1.83
N ARG A 261 -7.92 -9.02 1.67
CA ARG A 261 -8.50 -9.60 0.45
C ARG A 261 -8.31 -8.72 -0.78
N ARG A 262 -7.98 -7.43 -0.62
CA ARG A 262 -7.59 -6.54 -1.75
C ARG A 262 -6.20 -6.84 -2.28
N PHE A 263 -5.34 -7.43 -1.45
CA PHE A 263 -3.94 -7.70 -1.71
C PHE A 263 -3.67 -9.21 -1.79
N TRP A 264 -4.68 -10.01 -2.14
CA TRP A 264 -4.56 -11.47 -2.18
C TRP A 264 -3.45 -11.94 -3.12
N TRP A 265 -3.24 -11.29 -4.28
CA TRP A 265 -2.12 -11.59 -5.18
C TRP A 265 -0.76 -11.53 -4.45
N LEU A 266 -0.60 -10.52 -3.61
CA LEU A 266 0.63 -10.30 -2.84
C LEU A 266 0.76 -11.31 -1.70
N ILE A 267 -0.33 -11.56 -0.98
CA ILE A 267 -0.37 -12.52 0.14
C ILE A 267 -0.06 -13.93 -0.34
N GLU A 268 -0.72 -14.40 -1.40
CA GLU A 268 -0.45 -15.71 -1.99
C GLU A 268 0.99 -15.81 -2.50
N ARG A 269 1.52 -14.72 -3.08
CA ARG A 269 2.91 -14.71 -3.53
C ARG A 269 3.91 -14.74 -2.38
N PHE A 270 3.65 -14.06 -1.27
CA PHE A 270 4.48 -14.16 -0.07
C PHE A 270 4.49 -15.58 0.49
N LEU A 271 3.32 -16.21 0.64
CA LEU A 271 3.19 -17.58 1.13
C LEU A 271 3.94 -18.58 0.23
N ASP A 272 3.82 -18.45 -1.09
CA ASP A 272 4.59 -19.22 -2.07
C ASP A 272 6.10 -18.98 -1.91
N SER A 273 6.52 -17.71 -1.80
CA SER A 273 7.93 -17.35 -1.65
C SER A 273 8.61 -17.92 -0.40
N MET A 274 7.88 -18.05 0.71
CA MET A 274 8.38 -18.64 1.96
C MET A 274 8.86 -20.08 1.79
N THR A 275 8.26 -20.83 0.85
CA THR A 275 8.60 -22.23 0.60
C THR A 275 9.75 -22.43 -0.37
N ARG A 276 10.19 -21.38 -1.06
CA ARG A 276 11.21 -21.44 -2.12
C ARG A 276 12.61 -21.27 -1.54
N PRO A 277 13.63 -21.92 -2.15
CA PRO A 277 15.02 -21.66 -1.81
C PRO A 277 15.37 -20.17 -1.93
N ALA A 278 16.09 -19.64 -0.95
CA ALA A 278 16.60 -18.27 -0.96
C ALA A 278 18.13 -18.25 -1.15
N PRO A 279 18.72 -17.15 -1.68
CA PRO A 279 20.16 -17.08 -1.94
C PRO A 279 21.02 -17.28 -0.69
N THR A 280 20.53 -16.82 0.47
CA THR A 280 21.19 -17.00 1.76
C THR A 280 20.17 -17.29 2.85
N ALA A 281 20.64 -17.78 3.98
CA ALA A 281 19.82 -17.99 5.18
C ALA A 281 19.17 -16.70 5.70
N TRP A 282 19.82 -15.55 5.54
CA TRP A 282 19.25 -14.25 5.88
C TRP A 282 18.05 -13.91 4.99
N HIS A 283 18.17 -14.09 3.68
CA HIS A 283 17.05 -13.91 2.75
C HIS A 283 15.89 -14.87 3.07
N GLN A 284 16.20 -16.11 3.45
CA GLN A 284 15.17 -17.06 3.89
C GLN A 284 14.46 -16.56 5.15
N GLY A 285 15.19 -16.05 6.13
CA GLY A 285 14.62 -15.49 7.36
C GLY A 285 13.67 -14.32 7.07
N ILE A 286 14.07 -13.40 6.17
CA ILE A 286 13.21 -12.28 5.75
C ILE A 286 11.91 -12.76 5.10
N ARG A 287 11.99 -13.74 4.20
CA ARG A 287 10.80 -14.29 3.53
C ARG A 287 9.80 -14.84 4.55
N SER A 288 10.28 -15.49 5.61
CA SER A 288 9.43 -16.02 6.69
C SER A 288 8.75 -14.92 7.52
N GLN A 289 9.37 -13.75 7.67
CA GLN A 289 8.90 -12.68 8.58
C GLN A 289 8.05 -11.59 7.90
N VAL A 290 8.05 -11.55 6.57
CA VAL A 290 7.46 -10.44 5.81
C VAL A 290 5.93 -10.31 5.96
N LEU A 291 5.25 -11.44 6.17
CA LEU A 291 3.80 -11.51 6.27
C LEU A 291 3.43 -11.87 7.70
N LEU A 292 3.08 -10.86 8.49
CA LEU A 292 2.81 -11.06 9.92
C LEU A 292 1.44 -11.71 10.19
N ALA A 293 0.44 -11.42 9.35
CA ALA A 293 -0.93 -11.92 9.46
C ALA A 293 -1.52 -11.79 10.89
N THR A 294 -1.49 -10.56 11.43
CA THR A 294 -1.84 -10.28 12.84
C THR A 294 -3.31 -9.97 13.07
N ASP A 295 -4.10 -9.78 12.01
CA ASP A 295 -5.53 -9.48 12.12
C ASP A 295 -6.35 -10.77 12.33
N TRP A 296 -7.45 -10.70 13.09
CA TRP A 296 -8.37 -11.83 13.27
C TRP A 296 -8.97 -12.31 11.94
N ARG A 297 -9.06 -11.43 10.94
CA ARG A 297 -9.47 -11.75 9.57
C ARG A 297 -8.44 -12.58 8.80
N GLU A 298 -7.21 -12.71 9.29
CA GLU A 298 -6.12 -13.41 8.61
C GLU A 298 -5.81 -14.77 9.24
N THR A 299 -6.79 -15.35 9.95
CA THR A 299 -6.59 -16.61 10.71
C THR A 299 -6.12 -17.77 9.82
N GLU A 300 -6.64 -17.89 8.59
CA GLU A 300 -6.13 -18.88 7.63
C GLU A 300 -4.70 -18.56 7.20
N THR A 301 -4.42 -17.32 6.83
CA THR A 301 -3.08 -16.86 6.43
C THR A 301 -2.06 -17.18 7.52
N ARG A 302 -2.37 -16.87 8.79
CA ARG A 302 -1.51 -17.18 9.93
C ARG A 302 -1.29 -18.68 10.10
N ARG A 303 -2.36 -19.49 9.97
CA ARG A 303 -2.25 -20.96 9.99
C ARG A 303 -1.32 -21.48 8.89
N ARG A 304 -1.45 -21.00 7.65
CA ARG A 304 -0.57 -21.39 6.53
C ARG A 304 0.89 -21.00 6.79
N ILE A 305 1.14 -19.82 7.36
CA ILE A 305 2.49 -19.41 7.78
C ILE A 305 3.04 -20.39 8.82
N CYS A 306 2.26 -20.72 9.85
CA CYS A 306 2.67 -21.67 10.88
C CYS A 306 2.96 -23.07 10.31
N ASP A 307 2.15 -23.55 9.35
CA ASP A 307 2.38 -24.85 8.70
C ASP A 307 3.69 -24.88 7.90
N ILE A 308 4.01 -23.78 7.20
CA ILE A 308 5.27 -23.63 6.46
C ILE A 308 6.46 -23.57 7.44
N ALA A 309 6.32 -22.76 8.49
CA ALA A 309 7.31 -22.62 9.55
C ALA A 309 7.62 -23.96 10.23
N TRP A 310 6.57 -24.70 10.61
CA TRP A 310 6.69 -26.01 11.26
C TRP A 310 7.43 -27.04 10.41
N LYS A 311 7.16 -27.07 9.09
CA LYS A 311 7.87 -27.95 8.15
C LYS A 311 9.33 -27.55 7.93
N SER A 312 9.65 -26.28 8.13
CA SER A 312 10.98 -25.71 7.90
C SER A 312 11.88 -25.77 9.13
N LEU A 313 11.30 -25.74 10.33
CA LEU A 313 12.03 -25.69 11.61
C LEU A 313 13.04 -26.84 11.78
N PRO A 314 12.72 -28.13 11.48
CA PRO A 314 13.70 -29.21 11.60
C PRO A 314 14.88 -29.11 10.62
N LYS A 315 14.70 -28.37 9.52
CA LYS A 315 15.71 -28.18 8.47
C LYS A 315 16.62 -26.98 8.74
N ALA A 316 16.27 -26.14 9.72
CA ALA A 316 17.00 -24.92 10.05
C ALA A 316 18.27 -25.25 10.86
N THR A 317 19.41 -25.21 10.17
CA THR A 317 20.71 -25.56 10.75
C THR A 317 21.40 -24.39 11.43
N ILE A 318 21.04 -23.14 11.09
CA ILE A 318 21.66 -21.93 11.65
C ILE A 318 20.65 -21.02 12.33
N GLU A 319 21.14 -20.22 13.28
CA GLU A 319 20.33 -19.38 14.16
C GLU A 319 19.48 -18.36 13.40
N THR A 320 20.04 -17.71 12.36
CA THR A 320 19.31 -16.74 11.54
C THR A 320 18.04 -17.33 10.90
N GLN A 321 18.08 -18.61 10.49
CA GLN A 321 16.91 -19.29 9.95
C GLN A 321 15.89 -19.59 11.04
N ARG A 322 16.36 -19.98 12.24
CA ARG A 322 15.49 -20.28 13.38
C ARG A 322 14.75 -19.03 13.84
N ILE A 323 15.46 -17.91 14.02
CA ILE A 323 14.89 -16.59 14.32
C ILE A 323 13.88 -16.18 13.24
N GLY A 324 14.22 -16.41 11.97
CA GLY A 324 13.34 -16.21 10.82
C GLY A 324 12.01 -16.94 10.94
N ILE A 325 12.06 -18.22 11.31
CA ILE A 325 10.91 -19.14 11.40
C ILE A 325 10.09 -18.92 12.68
N SER A 326 10.73 -18.48 13.77
CA SER A 326 10.09 -18.36 15.09
C SER A 326 9.36 -17.03 15.35
N ALA A 327 9.59 -16.01 14.52
CA ALA A 327 8.98 -14.69 14.64
C ALA A 327 7.54 -14.65 14.09
#